data_AF-A0A085FQ83-F1
#
_entry.id   AF-A0A085FQ83-F1
#
_cell.length_a   1.000
_cell.length_b   1.000
_cell.length_c   1.000
_cell.angle_alpha   90.00
_cell.angle_beta   90.00
_cell.angle_gamma   90.00
#
_symmetry.space_group_name_H-M   'P 1'
#
loop_
_entity.id
_entity.type
_entity.pdbx_description
1 polymer ?
#
loop_
_entity_poly.entity_id
_entity_poly.type
_entity_poly.pdbx_seq_one_letter_code
_entity_poly.pdbx_strand_id
1 'polypeptide(L)'
;MKAFFGSMTGRVFITLLLGILISAALTQLAADLERQRVIEQQRDQHLLERAEQLVMATEIVPASARSVYLSVANRPGLRLEVGNVQPLAASQSWFARSLAARLGDGYGISSAANRPASCDMPHQQAVLYGLIRTQWHGACETLNVRLRDGEELRLSVLPPRSAFTGPETDYRTTIGLFLFSIAALAYVVARMTTRPLKVLARAAQDLGHDINRPPLSLSGASEIRQASAAFNAMQARIRQYIFQRTQMLAAITHDLQTPLTRMRLRLEKVQNAELQERLIGDLSAMQAMVREGLVLARSMDTTENMQMLDLDSLLEAVCADAVDAGQQVTLKGQAGMALLGRPLDLRRCLGNLIDNAVKYGRDVRVCVDRINGAARIRIRDSGPGIPAGELGRVFDPFYRVETSRSRESGGTGLGLTIARNIAEQHGGSIALANHPEGGLEVTLVLPEYYPNK
;
A
#
# COMPACT_ATOMS: atom_id res chain seq x y z
N MET A 1 27.13 -18.59 -4.08
CA MET A 1 26.78 -17.56 -3.07
C MET A 1 25.96 -16.40 -3.64
N LYS A 2 26.43 -15.58 -4.58
CA LYS A 2 25.67 -14.40 -5.10
C LYS A 2 24.22 -14.71 -5.56
N ALA A 3 23.98 -15.88 -6.16
CA ALA A 3 22.64 -16.31 -6.59
C ALA A 3 21.66 -16.53 -5.41
N PHE A 4 22.15 -17.04 -4.28
CA PHE A 4 21.34 -17.24 -3.08
C PHE A 4 20.97 -15.90 -2.43
N PHE A 5 21.92 -14.96 -2.30
CA PHE A 5 21.66 -13.63 -1.77
C PHE A 5 20.67 -12.81 -2.62
N GLY A 6 20.58 -13.11 -3.93
CA GLY A 6 19.63 -12.50 -4.85
C GLY A 6 18.24 -13.15 -4.86
N SER A 7 18.06 -14.31 -4.24
CA SER A 7 16.81 -15.07 -4.25
C SER A 7 15.83 -14.62 -3.16
N MET A 8 14.54 -14.91 -3.32
CA MET A 8 13.54 -14.61 -2.28
C MET A 8 13.88 -15.36 -1.00
N THR A 9 14.21 -16.65 -1.13
CA THR A 9 14.57 -17.51 0.00
C THR A 9 15.79 -16.96 0.75
N GLY A 10 16.84 -16.56 0.04
CA GLY A 10 18.04 -16.03 0.68
C GLY A 10 17.80 -14.67 1.34
N ARG A 11 17.04 -13.78 0.70
CA ARG A 11 16.67 -12.49 1.31
C ARG A 11 15.82 -12.69 2.56
N VAL A 12 14.81 -13.54 2.52
CA VAL A 12 13.99 -13.88 3.70
C VAL A 12 14.86 -14.48 4.80
N PHE A 13 15.73 -15.43 4.46
CA PHE A 13 16.62 -16.08 5.42
C PHE A 13 17.55 -15.07 6.11
N ILE A 14 18.17 -14.17 5.36
CA ILE A 14 19.09 -13.16 5.91
C ILE A 14 18.35 -12.13 6.75
N THR A 15 17.19 -11.66 6.30
CA THR A 15 16.38 -10.72 7.08
C THR A 15 15.93 -11.35 8.40
N LEU A 16 15.50 -12.62 8.38
CA LEU A 16 15.17 -13.38 9.59
C LEU A 16 16.41 -13.56 10.47
N LEU A 17 17.53 -14.00 9.92
CA LEU A 17 18.75 -14.25 10.69
C LEU A 17 19.27 -12.97 11.36
N LEU A 18 19.41 -11.87 10.61
CA LEU A 18 19.82 -10.57 11.16
C LEU A 18 18.79 -10.04 12.17
N GLY A 19 17.50 -10.15 11.85
CA GLY A 19 16.43 -9.72 12.76
C GLY A 19 16.44 -10.47 14.09
N ILE A 20 16.61 -11.79 14.04
CA ILE A 20 16.73 -12.64 15.23
C ILE A 20 17.99 -12.31 16.02
N LEU A 21 19.15 -12.15 15.35
CA LEU A 21 20.40 -11.81 16.03
C LEU A 21 20.33 -10.43 16.70
N ILE A 22 19.80 -9.42 16.01
CA ILE A 22 19.62 -8.07 16.55
C ILE A 22 18.63 -8.11 17.72
N SER A 23 17.49 -8.79 17.56
CA SER A 23 16.49 -8.94 18.63
C SER A 23 17.08 -9.64 19.84
N ALA A 24 17.82 -10.74 19.64
CA ALA A 24 18.46 -11.49 20.71
C ALA A 24 19.52 -10.64 21.43
N ALA A 25 20.40 -9.96 20.69
CA ALA A 25 21.42 -9.07 21.26
C ALA A 25 20.80 -7.93 22.07
N LEU A 26 19.75 -7.31 21.55
CA LEU A 26 19.05 -6.19 22.19
C LEU A 26 18.30 -6.66 23.45
N THR A 27 17.70 -7.85 23.42
CA THR A 27 17.03 -8.44 24.58
C THR A 27 18.03 -8.87 25.65
N GLN A 28 19.16 -9.47 25.26
CA GLN A 28 20.23 -9.86 26.19
C GLN A 28 20.87 -8.63 26.84
N LEU A 29 21.15 -7.57 26.08
CA LEU A 29 21.69 -6.34 26.62
C LEU A 29 20.72 -5.67 27.61
N ALA A 30 19.41 -5.67 27.32
CA ALA A 30 18.40 -5.20 28.27
C ALA A 30 18.34 -6.08 29.53
N ALA A 31 18.42 -7.40 29.39
CA ALA A 31 18.41 -8.34 30.51
C ALA A 31 19.67 -8.21 31.40
N ASP A 32 20.84 -8.02 30.80
CA ASP A 32 22.11 -7.85 31.53
C ASP A 32 22.11 -6.54 32.32
N LEU A 33 21.61 -5.45 31.74
CA LEU A 33 21.45 -4.18 32.45
C LEU A 33 20.52 -4.33 33.65
N GLU A 34 19.42 -5.06 33.50
CA GLU A 34 18.49 -5.28 34.62
C GLU A 34 19.09 -6.20 35.68
N ARG A 35 19.79 -7.26 35.28
CA ARG A 35 20.50 -8.15 36.19
C ARG A 35 21.56 -7.41 37.01
N GLN A 36 22.32 -6.51 36.39
CA GLN A 36 23.31 -5.69 37.09
C GLN A 36 22.65 -4.82 38.15
N ARG A 37 21.52 -4.17 37.85
CA ARG A 37 20.77 -3.37 38.82
C ARG A 37 20.24 -4.19 39.99
N VAL A 38 19.67 -5.36 39.73
CA VAL A 38 19.18 -6.26 40.80
C VAL A 38 20.32 -6.70 41.71
N ILE A 39 21.49 -7.04 41.14
CA ILE A 39 22.67 -7.41 41.92
C ILE A 39 23.16 -6.22 42.77
N GLU A 40 23.19 -5.01 42.22
CA GLU A 40 23.55 -3.80 42.96
C GLU A 40 22.59 -3.54 44.13
N GLN A 41 21.27 -3.64 43.90
CA GLN A 41 20.25 -3.47 44.94
C GLN A 41 20.41 -4.51 46.07
N GLN A 42 20.58 -5.79 45.73
CA GLN A 42 20.79 -6.86 46.72
C GLN A 42 22.07 -6.65 47.52
N ARG A 43 23.16 -6.23 46.85
CA ARG A 43 24.43 -5.93 47.51
C ARG A 43 24.27 -4.75 48.49
N ASP A 44 23.58 -3.69 48.08
CA ASP A 44 23.38 -2.50 48.92
C ASP A 44 22.49 -2.82 50.14
N GLN A 45 21.47 -3.68 49.98
CA GLN A 45 20.68 -4.20 51.10
C GLN A 45 21.52 -5.04 52.08
N HIS A 46 22.35 -5.95 51.57
CA HIS A 46 23.24 -6.75 52.42
C HIS A 46 24.30 -5.90 53.15
N LEU A 47 24.77 -4.81 52.53
CA LEU A 47 25.68 -3.87 53.18
C LEU A 47 24.97 -3.09 54.31
N LEU A 48 23.71 -2.70 54.12
CA LEU A 48 22.90 -2.08 55.19
C LEU A 48 22.76 -3.01 56.39
N GLU A 49 22.36 -4.27 56.15
CA GLU A 49 22.20 -5.28 57.21
C GLU A 49 23.50 -5.53 57.98
N ARG A 50 24.63 -5.61 57.27
CA ARG A 50 25.94 -5.80 57.90
C ARG A 50 26.41 -4.59 58.68
N ALA A 51 26.17 -3.37 58.16
CA ALA A 51 26.53 -2.14 58.86
C ALA A 51 25.73 -2.02 60.17
N GLU A 52 24.44 -2.31 60.12
CA GLU A 52 23.56 -2.39 61.27
C GLU A 52 24.10 -3.38 62.33
N GLN A 53 24.39 -4.63 61.92
CA GLN A 53 24.95 -5.65 62.82
C GLN A 53 26.31 -5.24 63.42
N LEU A 54 27.20 -4.62 62.63
CA LEU A 54 28.52 -4.20 63.09
C LEU A 54 28.44 -3.05 64.12
N VAL A 55 27.54 -2.09 63.91
CA VAL A 55 27.28 -0.99 64.85
C VAL A 55 26.72 -1.54 66.16
N MET A 56 25.67 -2.37 66.10
CA MET A 56 25.09 -2.97 67.31
C MET A 56 26.08 -3.85 68.07
N ALA A 57 26.90 -4.64 67.37
CA ALA A 57 27.89 -5.51 68.00
C ALA A 57 29.01 -4.70 68.68
N THR A 58 29.40 -3.56 68.10
CA THR A 58 30.43 -2.67 68.67
C THR A 58 29.95 -2.00 69.95
N GLU A 59 28.66 -1.67 70.06
CA GLU A 59 28.07 -1.09 71.27
C GLU A 59 28.16 -2.03 72.48
N ILE A 60 27.98 -3.34 72.26
CA ILE A 60 28.07 -4.37 73.30
C ILE A 60 29.51 -4.50 73.84
N VAL A 61 30.52 -4.18 73.01
CA VAL A 61 31.93 -4.24 73.41
C VAL A 61 32.27 -3.04 74.30
N PRO A 62 32.95 -3.23 75.46
CA PRO A 62 33.39 -2.12 76.31
C PRO A 62 34.29 -1.13 75.57
N ALA A 63 34.15 0.17 75.84
CA ALA A 63 34.86 1.24 75.13
C ALA A 63 36.39 1.02 75.02
N SER A 64 37.02 0.47 76.07
CA SER A 64 38.46 0.17 76.11
C SER A 64 38.90 -0.91 75.12
N ALA A 65 38.00 -1.80 74.68
CA ALA A 65 38.27 -2.92 73.78
C ALA A 65 37.74 -2.71 72.35
N ARG A 66 37.02 -1.62 72.08
CA ARG A 66 36.40 -1.36 70.76
C ARG A 66 37.42 -1.21 69.64
N SER A 67 38.53 -0.52 69.88
CA SER A 67 39.59 -0.37 68.87
C SER A 67 40.19 -1.72 68.44
N VAL A 68 40.40 -2.63 69.40
CA VAL A 68 40.90 -3.98 69.15
C VAL A 68 39.83 -4.83 68.44
N TYR A 69 38.57 -4.76 68.87
CA TYR A 69 37.46 -5.44 68.21
C TYR A 69 37.32 -5.02 66.75
N LEU A 70 37.31 -3.71 66.47
CA LEU A 70 37.16 -3.15 65.13
C LEU A 70 38.32 -3.52 64.20
N SER A 71 39.53 -3.72 64.74
CA SER A 71 40.67 -4.19 63.95
C SER A 71 40.45 -5.59 63.34
N VAL A 72 39.58 -6.41 63.95
CA VAL A 72 39.24 -7.78 63.49
C VAL A 72 37.85 -7.86 62.86
N ALA A 73 36.89 -7.06 63.34
CA ALA A 73 35.50 -7.09 62.92
C ALA A 73 35.27 -6.45 61.54
N ASN A 74 36.17 -5.56 61.10
CA ASN A 74 36.08 -4.92 59.79
C ASN A 74 36.14 -5.93 58.63
N ARG A 75 35.20 -5.83 57.69
CA ARG A 75 35.05 -6.73 56.53
C ARG A 75 35.25 -5.98 55.22
N PRO A 76 35.52 -6.68 54.10
CA PRO A 76 35.55 -6.04 52.79
C PRO A 76 34.24 -5.30 52.52
N GLY A 77 34.33 -3.98 52.32
CA GLY A 77 33.20 -3.10 52.02
C GLY A 77 32.65 -2.28 53.22
N LEU A 78 32.95 -2.64 54.46
CA LEU A 78 32.54 -1.84 55.62
C LEU A 78 33.70 -1.72 56.59
N ARG A 79 34.08 -0.48 56.88
CA ARG A 79 35.10 -0.18 57.88
C ARG A 79 34.54 0.76 58.92
N LEU A 80 34.53 0.32 60.16
CA LEU A 80 34.14 1.10 61.32
C LEU A 80 35.41 1.37 62.14
N GLU A 81 35.66 2.63 62.43
CA GLU A 81 36.85 3.10 63.16
C GLU A 81 36.42 4.04 64.28
N VAL A 82 37.08 3.96 65.44
CA VAL A 82 36.91 4.95 66.51
C VAL A 82 37.65 6.22 66.11
N GLY A 83 36.98 7.36 66.04
CA GLY A 83 37.66 8.61 65.68
C GLY A 83 36.73 9.80 65.40
N ASN A 84 37.31 11.00 65.50
CA ASN A 84 36.60 12.28 65.50
C ASN A 84 35.68 12.53 64.28
N VAL A 85 34.60 13.25 64.58
CA VAL A 85 33.62 13.83 63.67
C VAL A 85 34.30 14.58 62.54
N GLN A 86 34.10 14.10 61.31
CA GLN A 86 34.38 14.89 60.11
C GLN A 86 33.21 15.85 59.87
N PRO A 87 33.45 17.03 59.24
CA PRO A 87 32.41 18.02 58.99
C PRO A 87 31.19 17.37 58.31
N LEU A 88 30.02 17.68 58.85
CA LEU A 88 28.73 17.18 58.37
C LEU A 88 28.53 17.58 56.90
N ALA A 89 28.14 16.63 56.08
CA ALA A 89 27.71 16.90 54.72
C ALA A 89 26.40 17.69 54.74
N ALA A 90 26.21 18.59 53.77
CA ALA A 90 25.01 19.42 53.65
C ALA A 90 23.72 18.61 53.39
N SER A 91 23.83 17.36 52.90
CA SER A 91 22.70 16.48 52.66
C SER A 91 22.98 15.06 53.15
N GLN A 92 21.97 14.42 53.74
CA GLN A 92 22.04 13.01 54.14
C GLN A 92 21.83 12.09 52.93
N SER A 93 22.70 11.10 52.79
CA SER A 93 22.56 10.08 51.75
C SER A 93 21.37 9.15 52.00
N TRP A 94 20.94 8.40 50.97
CA TRP A 94 19.87 7.40 51.12
C TRP A 94 20.25 6.32 52.15
N PHE A 95 21.49 5.83 52.14
CA PHE A 95 21.92 4.80 53.10
C PHE A 95 22.06 5.34 54.51
N ALA A 96 22.51 6.58 54.71
CA ALA A 96 22.49 7.22 56.03
C ALA A 96 21.06 7.24 56.61
N ARG A 97 20.08 7.62 55.78
CA ARG A 97 18.65 7.61 56.16
C ARG A 97 18.12 6.20 56.41
N SER A 98 18.43 5.24 55.53
CA SER A 98 17.99 3.84 55.66
C SER A 98 18.62 3.13 56.87
N LEU A 99 19.89 3.41 57.16
CA LEU A 99 20.58 2.87 58.34
C LEU A 99 20.05 3.50 59.62
N ALA A 100 19.75 4.81 59.62
CA ALA A 100 19.15 5.50 60.76
C ALA A 100 17.77 4.94 61.08
N ALA A 101 16.95 4.73 60.06
CA ALA A 101 15.63 4.12 60.20
C ALA A 101 15.68 2.68 60.74
N ARG A 102 16.73 1.91 60.41
CA ARG A 102 16.92 0.52 60.89
C ARG A 102 17.43 0.45 62.33
N LEU A 103 18.41 1.27 62.69
CA LEU A 103 18.98 1.29 64.05
C LEU A 103 18.01 1.88 65.10
N GLY A 104 17.05 2.71 64.66
CA GLY A 104 15.98 3.24 65.50
C GLY A 104 16.42 4.40 66.41
N ASP A 105 15.51 4.84 67.28
CA ASP A 105 15.73 5.99 68.16
C ASP A 105 16.86 5.71 69.17
N GLY A 106 17.83 6.62 69.23
CA GLY A 106 19.01 6.54 70.12
C GLY A 106 20.36 6.57 69.42
N TYR A 107 20.41 6.36 68.10
CA TYR A 107 21.63 6.50 67.31
C TYR A 107 21.62 7.81 66.51
N GLY A 108 22.73 8.55 66.52
CA GLY A 108 22.90 9.74 65.69
C GLY A 108 23.65 9.40 64.42
N ILE A 109 22.96 9.31 63.27
CA ILE A 109 23.61 9.01 61.98
C ILE A 109 23.59 10.25 61.10
N SER A 110 24.77 10.60 60.59
CA SER A 110 24.91 11.71 59.67
C SER A 110 25.97 11.43 58.61
N SER A 111 25.79 11.96 57.41
CA SER A 111 26.78 11.84 56.34
C SER A 111 27.92 12.82 56.59
N ALA A 112 29.17 12.37 56.42
CA ALA A 112 30.36 13.22 56.48
C ALA A 112 30.74 13.72 55.07
N ALA A 113 31.27 14.94 54.99
CA ALA A 113 31.57 15.61 53.72
C ALA A 113 32.77 15.01 52.95
N ASN A 114 33.62 14.23 53.61
CA ASN A 114 34.84 13.69 53.02
C ASN A 114 34.63 12.28 52.42
N ARG A 115 35.08 12.11 51.18
CA ARG A 115 35.19 10.80 50.51
C ARG A 115 36.32 9.99 51.18
N PRO A 116 36.13 8.68 51.46
CA PRO A 116 37.19 7.85 52.02
C PRO A 116 38.40 7.77 51.09
N ALA A 117 39.62 8.01 51.58
CA ALA A 117 40.86 7.92 50.78
C ALA A 117 41.09 6.50 50.18
N SER A 118 40.57 5.47 50.85
CA SER A 118 40.56 4.09 50.35
C SER A 118 39.72 3.88 49.09
N CYS A 119 38.85 4.83 48.74
CA CYS A 119 38.04 4.78 47.51
C CYS A 119 38.87 5.11 46.26
N ASP A 120 39.95 5.88 46.40
CA ASP A 120 40.76 6.37 45.28
C ASP A 120 41.93 5.43 44.95
N MET A 121 42.09 4.34 45.73
CA MET A 121 43.10 3.33 45.45
C MET A 121 42.65 2.41 44.29
N PRO A 122 43.49 2.20 43.26
CA PRO A 122 43.16 1.31 42.14
C PRO A 122 43.08 -0.13 42.62
N HIS A 123 41.99 -0.83 42.30
CA HIS A 123 41.83 -2.23 42.62
C HIS A 123 42.27 -3.10 41.43
N GLN A 124 42.82 -4.28 41.72
CA GLN A 124 43.16 -5.27 40.70
C GLN A 124 42.04 -6.30 40.62
N GLN A 125 41.37 -6.38 39.47
CA GLN A 125 40.34 -7.39 39.23
C GLN A 125 40.91 -8.47 38.32
N ALA A 126 40.80 -9.73 38.75
CA ALA A 126 41.13 -10.87 37.92
C ALA A 126 40.05 -11.03 36.83
N VAL A 127 40.48 -11.03 35.57
CA VAL A 127 39.66 -11.35 34.40
C VAL A 127 40.25 -12.58 33.70
N LEU A 128 39.48 -13.15 32.77
CA LEU A 128 39.83 -14.39 32.07
C LEU A 128 41.22 -14.34 31.40
N TYR A 129 41.70 -13.15 31.02
CA TYR A 129 43.03 -12.91 30.45
C TYR A 129 43.79 -11.80 31.20
N GLY A 130 44.06 -12.00 32.50
CA GLY A 130 45.00 -11.17 33.27
C GLY A 130 44.38 -10.34 34.39
N LEU A 131 45.13 -9.34 34.86
CA LEU A 131 44.70 -8.40 35.90
C LEU A 131 44.42 -7.04 35.27
N ILE A 132 43.18 -6.56 35.35
CA ILE A 132 42.86 -5.19 34.95
C ILE A 132 42.92 -4.32 36.21
N ARG A 133 43.68 -3.23 36.14
CA ARG A 133 43.59 -2.14 37.12
C ARG A 133 42.37 -1.31 36.79
N THR A 134 41.36 -1.35 37.65
CA THR A 134 40.18 -0.51 37.53
C THR A 134 40.15 0.46 38.69
N GLN A 135 39.77 1.71 38.40
CA GLN A 135 39.38 2.68 39.43
C GLN A 135 37.89 2.49 39.72
N TRP A 136 37.51 2.58 40.99
CA TRP A 136 36.11 2.52 41.38
C TRP A 136 35.35 3.72 40.78
N HIS A 137 34.35 3.46 39.94
CA HIS A 137 33.46 4.50 39.44
C HIS A 137 32.15 4.45 40.24
N GLY A 138 31.98 5.40 41.17
CA GLY A 138 30.74 5.65 41.92
C GLY A 138 30.96 6.26 43.31
N ALA A 139 29.90 6.33 44.12
CA ALA A 139 29.90 7.04 45.39
C ALA A 139 30.37 6.17 46.56
N CYS A 140 31.53 6.49 47.12
CA CYS A 140 31.92 6.06 48.46
C CYS A 140 31.54 7.16 49.45
N GLU A 141 31.00 6.80 50.60
CA GLU A 141 30.60 7.76 51.61
C GLU A 141 31.14 7.37 52.99
N THR A 142 31.37 8.40 53.79
CA THR A 142 31.72 8.27 55.20
C THR A 142 30.51 8.74 56.01
N LEU A 143 30.15 7.99 57.05
CA LEU A 143 29.05 8.29 57.95
C LEU A 143 29.61 8.45 59.36
N ASN A 144 29.14 9.47 60.07
CA ASN A 144 29.35 9.60 61.50
C ASN A 144 28.20 8.86 62.20
N VAL A 145 28.54 7.92 63.06
CA VAL A 145 27.60 7.12 63.85
C VAL A 145 27.85 7.41 65.32
N ARG A 146 26.93 8.12 65.96
CA ARG A 146 26.94 8.34 67.41
C ARG A 146 26.15 7.22 68.08
N LEU A 147 26.82 6.47 68.94
CA LEU A 147 26.25 5.42 69.77
C LEU A 147 25.43 6.01 70.93
N ARG A 148 24.62 5.17 71.60
CA ARG A 148 23.78 5.58 72.73
C ARG A 148 24.56 6.02 73.96
N ASP A 149 25.75 5.45 74.13
CA ASP A 149 26.70 5.84 75.19
C ASP A 149 27.46 7.14 74.88
N GLY A 150 27.21 7.74 73.72
CA GLY A 150 27.78 9.02 73.29
C GLY A 150 29.12 8.92 72.59
N GLU A 151 29.69 7.72 72.42
CA GLU A 151 30.90 7.56 71.60
C GLU A 151 30.57 7.72 70.11
N GLU A 152 31.45 8.40 69.39
CA GLU A 152 31.29 8.65 67.96
C GLU A 152 32.24 7.78 67.14
N LEU A 153 31.65 7.06 66.20
CA LEU A 153 32.34 6.15 65.30
C LEU A 153 32.26 6.65 63.86
N ARG A 154 33.31 6.36 63.10
CA ARG A 154 33.39 6.64 61.67
C ARG A 154 33.13 5.37 60.88
N LEU A 155 31.98 5.31 60.21
CA LEU A 155 31.62 4.22 59.31
C LEU A 155 31.97 4.62 57.87
N SER A 156 32.96 3.97 57.28
CA SER A 156 33.29 4.07 55.87
C SER A 156 32.65 2.93 55.10
N VAL A 157 31.81 3.26 54.11
CA VAL A 157 31.19 2.28 53.22
C VAL A 157 31.94 2.28 51.89
N LEU A 158 32.48 1.12 51.52
CA LEU A 158 33.13 0.81 50.25
C LEU A 158 32.33 -0.36 49.63
N PRO A 159 32.20 -0.61 48.32
CA PRO A 159 32.57 0.12 47.12
C PRO A 159 31.28 0.69 46.40
N PRO A 160 31.31 1.13 45.12
CA PRO A 160 30.42 2.18 44.60
C PRO A 160 28.95 1.77 44.50
N ARG A 161 28.07 2.64 44.97
CA ARG A 161 26.63 2.60 44.62
C ARG A 161 26.39 3.24 43.26
N SER A 162 25.41 2.73 42.52
CA SER A 162 24.85 3.50 41.42
C SER A 162 24.09 4.69 42.00
N ALA A 163 24.41 5.90 41.55
CA ALA A 163 23.64 7.11 41.88
C ALA A 163 22.26 7.12 41.18
N PHE A 164 21.90 6.02 40.51
CA PHE A 164 20.80 5.94 39.59
C PHE A 164 19.52 5.52 40.33
N THR A 165 18.75 6.52 40.74
CA THR A 165 17.36 6.38 41.21
C THR A 165 16.39 6.41 40.02
N GLY A 166 16.71 5.67 38.96
CA GLY A 166 15.80 5.50 37.83
C GLY A 166 14.61 4.62 38.22
N PRO A 167 13.45 4.73 37.53
CA PRO A 167 12.34 3.82 37.75
C PRO A 167 12.80 2.36 37.54
N GLU A 168 12.37 1.45 38.42
CA GLU A 168 12.56 0.01 38.23
C GLU A 168 12.14 -0.35 36.80
N THR A 169 13.05 -0.95 36.04
CA THR A 169 12.72 -1.30 34.66
C THR A 169 11.95 -2.60 34.72
N ASP A 170 10.63 -2.45 34.86
CA ASP A 170 9.66 -3.54 34.97
C ASP A 170 9.96 -4.61 33.91
N TYR A 171 10.04 -5.89 34.29
CA TYR A 171 10.26 -7.01 33.36
C TYR A 171 9.29 -6.97 32.16
N ARG A 172 8.12 -6.33 32.34
CA ARG A 172 7.15 -6.01 31.28
C ARG A 172 7.73 -5.17 30.14
N THR A 173 8.63 -4.22 30.39
CA THR A 173 9.26 -3.43 29.33
C THR A 173 10.17 -4.27 28.47
N THR A 174 10.93 -5.19 29.06
CA THR A 174 11.82 -6.11 28.32
C THR A 174 11.03 -7.11 27.49
N ILE A 175 9.95 -7.67 28.05
CA ILE A 175 9.02 -8.53 27.30
C ILE A 175 8.34 -7.74 26.19
N GLY A 176 7.89 -6.51 26.46
CA GLY A 176 7.25 -5.65 25.46
C GLY A 176 8.17 -5.34 24.28
N LEU A 177 9.44 -5.04 24.55
CA LEU A 177 10.47 -4.78 23.54
C LEU A 177 10.72 -6.02 22.67
N PHE A 178 10.76 -7.21 23.28
CA PHE A 178 10.93 -8.48 22.57
C PHE A 178 9.71 -8.84 21.71
N LEU A 179 8.50 -8.65 22.22
CA LEU A 179 7.28 -8.87 21.43
C LEU A 179 7.20 -7.87 20.26
N PHE A 180 7.59 -6.62 20.50
CA PHE A 180 7.64 -5.60 19.46
C PHE A 180 8.67 -5.93 18.38
N SER A 181 9.87 -6.37 18.74
CA SER A 181 10.90 -6.75 17.75
C SER A 181 10.47 -7.94 16.90
N ILE A 182 9.83 -8.95 17.50
CA ILE A 182 9.25 -10.08 16.76
C ILE A 182 8.15 -9.62 15.82
N ALA A 183 7.21 -8.78 16.31
CA ALA A 183 6.12 -8.26 15.49
C ALA A 183 6.65 -7.42 14.31
N ALA A 184 7.64 -6.56 14.55
CA ALA A 184 8.30 -5.77 13.52
C ALA A 184 8.99 -6.65 12.47
N LEU A 185 9.73 -7.68 12.91
CA LEU A 185 10.39 -8.62 12.01
C LEU A 185 9.37 -9.41 11.17
N ALA A 186 8.32 -9.92 11.79
CA ALA A 186 7.24 -10.63 11.12
C ALA A 186 6.55 -9.75 10.08
N TYR A 187 6.26 -8.49 10.42
CA TYR A 187 5.68 -7.51 9.50
C TYR A 187 6.59 -7.24 8.30
N VAL A 188 7.90 -7.04 8.51
CA VAL A 188 8.87 -6.82 7.44
C VAL A 188 8.92 -8.02 6.48
N VAL A 189 9.00 -9.24 7.01
CA VAL A 189 9.05 -10.48 6.21
C VAL A 189 7.74 -10.70 5.43
N ALA A 190 6.59 -10.49 6.08
CA ALA A 190 5.28 -10.59 5.43
C ALA A 190 5.12 -9.55 4.31
N ARG A 191 5.54 -8.30 4.55
CA ARG A 191 5.49 -7.23 3.56
C ARG A 191 6.43 -7.51 2.38
N MET A 192 7.61 -8.05 2.64
CA MET A 192 8.59 -8.39 1.60
C MET A 192 8.10 -9.52 0.68
N THR A 193 7.43 -10.53 1.23
CA THR A 193 6.92 -11.69 0.48
C THR A 193 5.61 -11.40 -0.25
N THR A 194 4.70 -10.66 0.37
CA THR A 194 3.34 -10.48 -0.15
C THR A 194 3.20 -9.31 -1.11
N ARG A 195 3.98 -8.23 -0.95
CA ARG A 195 3.88 -7.03 -1.79
C ARG A 195 4.12 -7.31 -3.28
N PRO A 196 5.15 -8.07 -3.69
CA PRO A 196 5.38 -8.38 -5.11
C PRO A 196 4.25 -9.19 -5.75
N LEU A 197 3.68 -10.14 -5.00
CA LEU A 197 2.54 -10.96 -5.48
C LEU A 197 1.30 -10.10 -5.72
N LYS A 198 1.01 -9.14 -4.83
CA LYS A 198 -0.08 -8.17 -5.03
C LYS A 198 0.12 -7.30 -6.27
N VAL A 199 1.35 -6.91 -6.56
CA VAL A 199 1.67 -6.14 -7.77
C VAL A 199 1.44 -6.97 -9.04
N LEU A 200 1.90 -8.22 -9.07
CA LEU A 200 1.65 -9.13 -10.19
C LEU A 200 0.15 -9.43 -10.39
N ALA A 201 -0.58 -9.68 -9.31
CA ALA A 201 -2.02 -9.96 -9.37
C ALA A 201 -2.81 -8.77 -9.94
N ARG A 202 -2.54 -7.55 -9.44
CA ARG A 202 -3.12 -6.33 -10.00
C ARG A 202 -2.75 -6.18 -11.47
N ALA A 203 -1.48 -6.42 -11.81
CA ALA A 203 -1.04 -6.28 -13.18
C ALA A 203 -1.74 -7.24 -14.16
N ALA A 204 -2.02 -8.47 -13.73
CA ALA A 204 -2.79 -9.42 -14.50
C ALA A 204 -4.25 -8.99 -14.68
N GLN A 205 -4.88 -8.45 -13.64
CA GLN A 205 -6.25 -7.93 -13.71
C GLN A 205 -6.36 -6.69 -14.62
N ASP A 206 -5.40 -5.78 -14.50
CA ASP A 206 -5.32 -4.57 -15.32
C ASP A 206 -5.04 -4.92 -16.78
N LEU A 207 -4.24 -5.96 -17.08
CA LEU A 207 -3.95 -6.39 -18.45
C LEU A 207 -5.22 -6.79 -19.22
N GLY A 208 -6.24 -7.31 -18.54
CA GLY A 208 -7.53 -7.61 -19.13
C GLY A 208 -8.33 -6.37 -19.54
N HIS A 209 -8.05 -5.21 -18.94
CA HIS A 209 -8.74 -3.94 -19.22
C HIS A 209 -7.94 -3.04 -20.17
N ASP A 210 -6.62 -2.99 -19.97
CA ASP A 210 -5.69 -2.23 -20.81
C ASP A 210 -4.46 -3.06 -21.14
N ILE A 211 -4.46 -3.57 -22.36
CA ILE A 211 -3.31 -4.30 -22.87
C ILE A 211 -2.08 -3.40 -23.06
N ASN A 212 -2.25 -2.09 -23.24
CA ASN A 212 -1.20 -1.11 -23.54
C ASN A 212 -0.51 -0.53 -22.30
N ARG A 213 -0.85 -1.01 -21.10
CA ARG A 213 -0.17 -0.64 -19.84
C ARG A 213 1.36 -0.74 -19.87
N PRO A 214 2.10 0.07 -19.09
CA PRO A 214 3.54 -0.08 -18.99
C PRO A 214 3.96 -1.46 -18.44
N PRO A 215 5.10 -2.00 -18.91
CA PRO A 215 5.62 -3.28 -18.45
C PRO A 215 6.03 -3.20 -16.97
N LEU A 216 5.99 -4.35 -16.29
CA LEU A 216 6.43 -4.46 -14.90
C LEU A 216 7.93 -4.21 -14.78
N SER A 217 8.34 -3.54 -13.69
CA SER A 217 9.75 -3.33 -13.38
C SER A 217 10.45 -4.65 -13.05
N LEU A 218 11.65 -4.82 -13.59
CA LEU A 218 12.49 -6.00 -13.36
C LEU A 218 13.35 -5.83 -12.10
N SER A 219 12.72 -5.50 -10.98
CA SER A 219 13.36 -5.24 -9.70
C SER A 219 13.01 -6.29 -8.65
N GLY A 220 13.83 -6.40 -7.61
CA GLY A 220 13.60 -7.32 -6.50
C GLY A 220 14.38 -8.63 -6.63
N ALA A 221 13.88 -9.67 -5.97
CA ALA A 221 14.50 -11.00 -5.98
C ALA A 221 14.45 -11.64 -7.37
N SER A 222 15.35 -12.59 -7.63
CA SER A 222 15.47 -13.28 -8.92
C SER A 222 14.16 -13.88 -9.42
N GLU A 223 13.37 -14.48 -8.54
CA GLU A 223 12.11 -15.16 -8.85
C GLU A 223 11.04 -14.14 -9.25
N ILE A 224 10.99 -13.01 -8.54
CA ILE A 224 10.10 -11.90 -8.89
C ILE A 224 10.51 -11.28 -10.23
N ARG A 225 11.81 -11.08 -10.46
CA ARG A 225 12.32 -10.57 -11.74
C ARG A 225 11.99 -11.50 -12.90
N GLN A 226 12.13 -12.81 -12.72
CA GLN A 226 11.78 -13.81 -13.73
C GLN A 226 10.28 -13.82 -14.00
N ALA A 227 9.44 -13.77 -12.97
CA ALA A 227 7.99 -13.67 -13.11
C ALA A 227 7.57 -12.39 -13.85
N SER A 228 8.12 -11.23 -13.48
CA SER A 228 7.88 -9.96 -14.18
C SER A 228 8.34 -10.02 -15.64
N ALA A 229 9.50 -10.62 -15.92
CA ALA A 229 9.98 -10.78 -17.29
C ALA A 229 9.08 -11.69 -18.14
N ALA A 230 8.63 -12.82 -17.58
CA ALA A 230 7.69 -13.73 -18.23
C ALA A 230 6.34 -13.05 -18.50
N PHE A 231 5.82 -12.29 -17.53
CA PHE A 231 4.61 -11.50 -17.68
C PHE A 231 4.73 -10.46 -18.81
N ASN A 232 5.83 -9.70 -18.83
CA ASN A 232 6.09 -8.70 -19.87
C ASN A 232 6.20 -9.35 -21.26
N ALA A 233 6.84 -10.53 -21.35
CA ALA A 233 6.93 -11.28 -22.60
C ALA A 233 5.55 -11.79 -23.07
N MET A 234 4.70 -12.26 -22.15
CA MET A 234 3.31 -12.64 -22.46
C MET A 234 2.52 -11.44 -22.98
N GLN A 235 2.59 -10.30 -22.30
CA GLN A 235 1.94 -9.06 -22.73
C GLN A 235 2.36 -8.65 -24.15
N ALA A 236 3.67 -8.67 -24.44
CA ALA A 236 4.19 -8.32 -25.76
C ALA A 236 3.67 -9.27 -26.85
N ARG A 237 3.62 -10.58 -26.57
CA ARG A 237 3.08 -11.58 -27.51
C ARG A 237 1.60 -11.35 -27.81
N ILE A 238 0.78 -11.05 -26.79
CA ILE A 238 -0.65 -10.79 -27.00
C ILE A 238 -0.84 -9.51 -27.83
N ARG A 239 -0.11 -8.43 -27.53
CA ARG A 239 -0.15 -7.20 -28.35
C ARG A 239 0.19 -7.47 -29.80
N GLN A 240 1.27 -8.21 -30.04
CA GLN A 240 1.70 -8.54 -31.39
C GLN A 240 0.65 -9.40 -32.12
N TYR A 241 0.03 -10.36 -31.43
CA TYR A 241 -1.03 -11.18 -31.99
C TYR A 241 -2.25 -10.36 -32.40
N ILE A 242 -2.69 -9.42 -31.55
CA ILE A 242 -3.81 -8.53 -31.86
C ILE A 242 -3.45 -7.62 -33.05
N PHE A 243 -2.27 -7.01 -33.04
CA PHE A 243 -1.81 -6.16 -34.15
C PHE A 243 -1.78 -6.93 -35.48
N GLN A 244 -1.25 -8.15 -35.49
CA GLN A 244 -1.22 -9.01 -36.67
C GLN A 244 -2.63 -9.37 -37.16
N ARG A 245 -3.56 -9.67 -36.24
CA ARG A 245 -4.96 -9.96 -36.58
C ARG A 245 -5.63 -8.75 -37.24
N THR A 246 -5.42 -7.56 -36.71
CA THR A 246 -6.00 -6.33 -37.25
C THR A 246 -5.39 -5.94 -38.60
N GLN A 247 -4.08 -6.13 -38.77
CA GLN A 247 -3.40 -5.93 -40.06
C GLN A 247 -3.91 -6.92 -41.12
N MET A 248 -4.10 -8.19 -40.76
CA MET A 248 -4.67 -9.20 -41.64
C MET A 248 -6.09 -8.82 -42.09
N LEU A 249 -6.95 -8.40 -41.16
CA LEU A 249 -8.32 -7.96 -41.48
C LEU A 249 -8.33 -6.72 -42.37
N ALA A 250 -7.39 -5.79 -42.17
CA ALA A 250 -7.23 -4.63 -43.05
C ALA A 250 -6.81 -5.02 -44.46
N ALA A 251 -5.85 -5.94 -44.60
CA ALA A 251 -5.40 -6.46 -45.90
C ALA A 251 -6.53 -7.19 -46.65
N ILE A 252 -7.26 -8.09 -45.96
CA ILE A 252 -8.41 -8.79 -46.54
C ILE A 252 -9.47 -7.79 -47.02
N THR A 253 -9.75 -6.75 -46.24
CA THR A 253 -10.73 -5.72 -46.61
C THR A 253 -10.32 -4.96 -47.86
N HIS A 254 -9.05 -4.56 -47.96
CA HIS A 254 -8.51 -3.90 -49.15
C HIS A 254 -8.62 -4.82 -50.38
N ASP A 255 -8.27 -6.09 -50.23
CA ASP A 255 -8.32 -7.07 -51.31
C ASP A 255 -9.75 -7.43 -51.72
N LEU A 256 -10.74 -7.26 -50.84
CA LEU A 256 -12.17 -7.37 -51.17
C LEU A 256 -12.72 -6.12 -51.87
N GLN A 257 -12.22 -4.92 -51.57
CA GLN A 257 -12.69 -3.70 -52.22
C GLN A 257 -12.37 -3.66 -53.71
N THR A 258 -11.20 -4.16 -54.11
CA THR A 258 -10.78 -4.19 -55.52
C THR A 258 -11.73 -4.99 -56.44
N PRO A 259 -12.07 -6.27 -56.15
CA PRO A 259 -13.02 -7.03 -56.96
C PRO A 259 -14.45 -6.48 -56.85
N LEU A 260 -14.87 -5.93 -55.70
CA LEU A 260 -16.18 -5.28 -55.58
C LEU A 260 -16.31 -4.06 -56.49
N THR A 261 -15.28 -3.20 -56.55
CA THR A 261 -15.26 -2.05 -57.47
C THR A 261 -15.27 -2.50 -58.93
N ARG A 262 -14.50 -3.54 -59.28
CA ARG A 262 -14.54 -4.11 -60.65
C ARG A 262 -15.91 -4.68 -60.99
N MET A 263 -16.58 -5.32 -60.03
CA MET A 263 -17.91 -5.87 -60.22
C MET A 263 -18.95 -4.76 -60.38
N ARG A 264 -18.83 -3.65 -59.64
CA ARG A 264 -19.65 -2.43 -59.87
C ARG A 264 -19.56 -1.92 -61.31
N LEU A 265 -18.35 -1.77 -61.85
CA LEU A 265 -18.12 -1.33 -63.24
C LEU A 265 -18.67 -2.33 -64.27
N ARG A 266 -18.74 -3.62 -63.95
CA ARG A 266 -19.36 -4.63 -64.82
C ARG A 266 -20.88 -4.56 -64.78
N LEU A 267 -21.46 -4.27 -63.61
CA LEU A 267 -22.90 -4.08 -63.44
C LEU A 267 -23.43 -2.85 -64.19
N GLU A 268 -22.60 -1.82 -64.37
CA GLU A 268 -22.93 -0.66 -65.23
C GLU A 268 -23.22 -1.03 -66.70
N LYS A 269 -22.83 -2.22 -67.15
CA LYS A 269 -23.08 -2.71 -68.52
C LYS A 269 -24.34 -3.57 -68.67
N VAL A 270 -25.09 -3.78 -67.59
CA VAL A 270 -26.35 -4.55 -67.61
C VAL A 270 -27.43 -3.73 -68.29
N GLN A 271 -28.02 -4.26 -69.37
CA GLN A 271 -29.00 -3.54 -70.20
C GLN A 271 -30.36 -3.34 -69.53
N ASN A 272 -30.75 -4.26 -68.64
CA ASN A 272 -31.98 -4.13 -67.87
C ASN A 272 -31.74 -3.17 -66.69
N ALA A 273 -32.27 -1.95 -66.80
CA ALA A 273 -32.07 -0.87 -65.82
C ALA A 273 -32.55 -1.26 -64.41
N GLU A 274 -33.68 -1.97 -64.31
CA GLU A 274 -34.21 -2.42 -63.02
C GLU A 274 -33.25 -3.43 -62.39
N LEU A 275 -32.85 -4.47 -63.14
CA LEU A 275 -31.90 -5.48 -62.65
C LEU A 275 -30.53 -4.88 -62.30
N GLN A 276 -30.06 -3.93 -63.10
CA GLN A 276 -28.82 -3.18 -62.85
C GLN A 276 -28.88 -2.46 -61.51
N GLU A 277 -29.94 -1.69 -61.26
CA GLU A 277 -30.15 -0.98 -60.01
C GLU A 277 -30.21 -1.95 -58.83
N ARG A 278 -30.90 -3.10 -58.99
CA ARG A 278 -30.93 -4.17 -57.97
C ARG A 278 -29.53 -4.65 -57.60
N LEU A 279 -28.74 -5.03 -58.59
CA LEU A 279 -27.39 -5.57 -58.39
C LEU A 279 -26.40 -4.55 -57.84
N ILE A 280 -26.47 -3.28 -58.27
CA ILE A 280 -25.63 -2.19 -57.72
C ILE A 280 -25.96 -1.95 -56.25
N GLY A 281 -27.25 -2.01 -55.89
CA GLY A 281 -27.68 -1.93 -54.50
C GLY A 281 -27.12 -3.06 -53.63
N ASP A 282 -27.24 -4.31 -54.10
CA ASP A 282 -26.71 -5.47 -53.37
C ASP A 282 -25.19 -5.39 -53.18
N LEU A 283 -24.46 -4.95 -54.22
CA LEU A 283 -23.01 -4.77 -54.14
C LEU A 283 -22.61 -3.64 -53.18
N SER A 284 -23.38 -2.54 -53.17
CA SER A 284 -23.13 -1.44 -52.22
C SER A 284 -23.38 -1.88 -50.77
N ALA A 285 -24.40 -2.70 -50.53
CA ALA A 285 -24.65 -3.30 -49.22
C ALA A 285 -23.51 -4.23 -48.78
N MET A 286 -22.97 -5.04 -49.71
CA MET A 286 -21.78 -5.87 -49.43
C MET A 286 -20.55 -5.01 -49.09
N GLN A 287 -20.31 -3.92 -49.83
CA GLN A 287 -19.22 -2.98 -49.55
C GLN A 287 -19.35 -2.35 -48.15
N ALA A 288 -20.57 -1.98 -47.76
CA ALA A 288 -20.85 -1.45 -46.42
C ALA A 288 -20.57 -2.49 -45.33
N MET A 289 -21.06 -3.74 -45.49
CA MET A 289 -20.80 -4.84 -44.54
C MET A 289 -19.30 -5.09 -44.34
N VAL A 290 -18.51 -5.11 -45.41
CA VAL A 290 -17.06 -5.32 -45.32
C VAL A 290 -16.37 -4.17 -44.57
N ARG A 291 -16.74 -2.92 -44.87
CA ARG A 291 -16.18 -1.74 -44.18
C ARG A 291 -16.54 -1.74 -42.70
N GLU A 292 -17.80 -2.00 -42.37
CA GLU A 292 -18.25 -2.01 -40.97
C GLU A 292 -17.67 -3.18 -40.18
N GLY A 293 -17.47 -4.36 -40.81
CA GLY A 293 -16.76 -5.47 -40.18
C GLY A 293 -15.30 -5.13 -39.82
N LEU A 294 -14.61 -4.37 -40.69
CA LEU A 294 -13.28 -3.85 -40.38
C LEU A 294 -13.31 -2.83 -39.24
N VAL A 295 -14.32 -1.96 -39.22
CA VAL A 295 -14.51 -0.98 -38.14
C VAL A 295 -14.76 -1.68 -36.81
N LEU A 296 -15.59 -2.73 -36.78
CA LEU A 296 -15.79 -3.55 -35.58
C LEU A 296 -14.47 -4.18 -35.12
N ALA A 297 -13.71 -4.79 -36.03
CA ALA A 297 -12.42 -5.38 -35.69
C ALA A 297 -11.42 -4.36 -35.13
N ARG A 298 -11.37 -3.15 -35.72
CA ARG A 298 -10.53 -2.05 -35.25
C ARG A 298 -11.04 -1.39 -33.99
N SER A 299 -12.34 -1.46 -33.70
CA SER A 299 -12.90 -0.88 -32.47
C SER A 299 -12.29 -1.51 -31.21
N MET A 300 -11.75 -2.72 -31.31
CA MET A 300 -11.00 -3.38 -30.23
C MET A 300 -9.56 -2.87 -30.08
N ASP A 301 -9.01 -2.23 -31.12
CA ASP A 301 -7.64 -1.72 -31.20
C ASP A 301 -7.64 -0.19 -31.18
N THR A 302 -7.62 0.36 -29.97
CA THR A 302 -7.69 1.81 -29.82
C THR A 302 -6.31 2.45 -29.81
N THR A 303 -5.99 3.17 -30.90
CA THR A 303 -4.76 3.97 -31.06
C THR A 303 -4.97 5.45 -30.73
N GLU A 304 -6.22 5.89 -30.54
CA GLU A 304 -6.54 7.27 -30.21
C GLU A 304 -6.23 7.57 -28.73
N ASN A 305 -5.67 8.75 -28.47
CA ASN A 305 -5.39 9.21 -27.11
C ASN A 305 -6.67 9.75 -26.45
N MET A 306 -6.82 9.47 -25.16
CA MET A 306 -7.86 10.12 -24.34
C MET A 306 -7.53 11.61 -24.21
N GLN A 307 -8.54 12.47 -24.39
CA GLN A 307 -8.43 13.90 -24.20
C GLN A 307 -9.70 14.46 -23.57
N MET A 308 -9.58 15.59 -22.88
CA MET A 308 -10.74 16.30 -22.36
C MET A 308 -11.51 16.88 -23.53
N LEU A 309 -12.77 16.48 -23.68
CA LEU A 309 -13.65 16.95 -24.74
C LEU A 309 -14.94 17.50 -24.14
N ASP A 310 -15.44 18.57 -24.74
CA ASP A 310 -16.75 19.11 -24.41
C ASP A 310 -17.83 18.23 -25.05
N LEU A 311 -18.68 17.60 -24.22
CA LEU A 311 -19.71 16.68 -24.70
C LEU A 311 -20.78 17.42 -25.51
N ASP A 312 -21.14 18.62 -25.09
CA ASP A 312 -22.22 19.38 -25.70
C ASP A 312 -21.83 19.76 -27.14
N SER A 313 -20.61 20.28 -27.33
CA SER A 313 -20.03 20.52 -28.66
C SER A 313 -19.99 19.27 -29.56
N LEU A 314 -19.69 18.09 -29.00
CA LEU A 314 -19.67 16.84 -29.76
C LEU A 314 -21.09 16.43 -30.20
N LEU A 315 -22.07 16.52 -29.30
CA LEU A 315 -23.46 16.20 -29.59
C LEU A 315 -24.05 17.17 -30.63
N GLU A 316 -23.77 18.47 -30.49
CA GLU A 316 -24.17 19.48 -31.47
C GLU A 316 -23.61 19.17 -32.85
N ALA A 317 -22.31 18.86 -32.95
CA ALA A 317 -21.69 18.52 -34.23
C ALA A 317 -22.33 17.28 -34.88
N VAL A 318 -22.56 16.19 -34.12
CA VAL A 318 -23.16 14.97 -34.68
C VAL A 318 -24.62 15.17 -35.08
N CYS A 319 -25.39 15.92 -34.29
CA CYS A 319 -26.78 16.23 -34.64
C CYS A 319 -26.85 17.17 -35.85
N ALA A 320 -25.95 18.14 -35.97
CA ALA A 320 -25.85 19.02 -37.13
C ALA A 320 -25.54 18.22 -38.41
N ASP A 321 -24.58 17.29 -38.36
CA ASP A 321 -24.24 16.41 -39.49
C ASP A 321 -25.48 15.62 -39.98
N ALA A 322 -26.33 15.14 -39.06
CA ALA A 322 -27.58 14.44 -39.38
C ALA A 322 -28.65 15.36 -40.00
N VAL A 323 -28.80 16.58 -39.46
CA VAL A 323 -29.73 17.59 -40.00
C VAL A 323 -29.32 18.04 -41.41
N ASP A 324 -28.02 18.24 -41.65
CA ASP A 324 -27.47 18.58 -42.96
C ASP A 324 -27.68 17.46 -43.98
N ALA A 325 -27.74 16.21 -43.54
CA ALA A 325 -28.12 15.06 -44.35
C ALA A 325 -29.65 14.96 -44.61
N GLY A 326 -30.44 15.92 -44.14
CA GLY A 326 -31.89 15.99 -44.32
C GLY A 326 -32.70 15.15 -43.33
N GLN A 327 -32.08 14.69 -42.25
CA GLN A 327 -32.74 13.87 -41.23
C GLN A 327 -33.42 14.76 -40.16
N GLN A 328 -34.56 14.31 -39.61
CA GLN A 328 -35.25 15.05 -38.55
C GLN A 328 -34.71 14.65 -37.17
N VAL A 329 -33.67 15.35 -36.73
CA VAL A 329 -33.04 15.16 -35.42
C VAL A 329 -33.13 16.45 -34.61
N THR A 330 -33.57 16.35 -33.36
CA THR A 330 -33.61 17.50 -32.43
C THR A 330 -32.79 17.21 -31.18
N LEU A 331 -31.88 18.13 -30.84
CA LEU A 331 -31.09 18.09 -29.62
C LEU A 331 -31.74 18.98 -28.54
N LYS A 332 -31.90 18.45 -27.33
CA LYS A 332 -32.43 19.18 -26.17
C LYS A 332 -31.60 18.91 -24.91
N GLY A 333 -31.45 19.94 -24.09
CA GLY A 333 -30.67 19.88 -22.85
C GLY A 333 -29.18 20.10 -23.09
N GLN A 334 -28.43 20.20 -21.99
CA GLN A 334 -26.98 20.36 -21.97
C GLN A 334 -26.44 19.57 -20.78
N ALA A 335 -25.31 18.90 -20.96
CA ALA A 335 -24.60 18.23 -19.88
C ALA A 335 -23.78 19.23 -19.05
N GLY A 336 -23.25 20.28 -19.70
CA GLY A 336 -22.39 21.28 -19.08
C GLY A 336 -21.12 20.68 -18.48
N MET A 337 -20.55 19.67 -19.13
CA MET A 337 -19.41 18.92 -18.62
C MET A 337 -18.43 18.54 -19.71
N ALA A 338 -17.15 18.62 -19.37
CA ALA A 338 -16.09 18.00 -20.15
C ALA A 338 -15.94 16.54 -19.70
N LEU A 339 -15.76 15.62 -20.64
CA LEU A 339 -15.47 14.22 -20.35
C LEU A 339 -14.09 13.83 -20.86
N LEU A 340 -13.44 12.89 -20.19
CA LEU A 340 -12.20 12.29 -20.69
C LEU A 340 -12.54 11.17 -21.68
N GLY A 341 -12.27 11.38 -22.97
CA GLY A 341 -12.65 10.42 -23.99
C GLY A 341 -11.85 10.52 -25.28
N ARG A 342 -12.18 9.64 -26.23
CA ARG A 342 -11.60 9.59 -27.58
C ARG A 342 -12.61 10.18 -28.57
N PRO A 343 -12.38 11.41 -29.09
CA PRO A 343 -13.36 12.11 -29.90
C PRO A 343 -13.85 11.34 -31.13
N LEU A 344 -12.98 10.64 -31.86
CA LEU A 344 -13.39 9.90 -33.06
C LEU A 344 -14.23 8.67 -32.70
N ASP A 345 -13.83 7.92 -31.68
CA ASP A 345 -14.61 6.79 -31.18
C ASP A 345 -15.99 7.24 -30.67
N LEU A 346 -16.06 8.30 -29.86
CA LEU A 346 -17.33 8.80 -29.33
C LEU A 346 -18.24 9.39 -30.41
N ARG A 347 -17.68 10.14 -31.38
CA ARG A 347 -18.42 10.60 -32.56
C ARG A 347 -19.05 9.42 -33.29
N ARG A 348 -18.29 8.33 -33.48
CA ARG A 348 -18.78 7.10 -34.14
C ARG A 348 -19.85 6.39 -33.32
N CYS A 349 -19.69 6.33 -31.99
CA CYS A 349 -20.70 5.76 -31.09
C CYS A 349 -22.03 6.51 -31.25
N LEU A 350 -22.01 7.83 -31.12
CA LEU A 350 -23.20 8.67 -31.26
C LEU A 350 -23.82 8.59 -32.66
N GLY A 351 -22.99 8.65 -33.71
CA GLY A 351 -23.43 8.49 -35.09
C GLY A 351 -24.18 7.17 -35.30
N ASN A 352 -23.61 6.04 -34.86
CA ASN A 352 -24.27 4.73 -34.97
C ASN A 352 -25.62 4.66 -34.24
N LEU A 353 -25.76 5.33 -33.09
CA LEU A 353 -27.01 5.34 -32.33
C LEU A 353 -28.06 6.23 -33.01
N ILE A 354 -27.67 7.40 -33.50
CA ILE A 354 -28.55 8.35 -34.19
C ILE A 354 -28.97 7.79 -35.55
N ASP A 355 -28.05 7.24 -36.35
CA ASP A 355 -28.34 6.60 -37.63
C ASP A 355 -29.33 5.45 -37.45
N ASN A 356 -29.19 4.66 -36.38
CA ASN A 356 -30.13 3.60 -36.05
C ASN A 356 -31.52 4.15 -35.71
N ALA A 357 -31.59 5.22 -34.90
CA ALA A 357 -32.84 5.88 -34.54
C ALA A 357 -33.56 6.47 -35.77
N VAL A 358 -32.83 7.16 -36.65
CA VAL A 358 -33.38 7.77 -37.89
C VAL A 358 -33.87 6.72 -38.88
N LYS A 359 -33.16 5.59 -38.94
CA LYS A 359 -33.51 4.51 -39.86
C LYS A 359 -34.84 3.84 -39.50
N TYR A 360 -35.11 3.63 -38.20
CA TYR A 360 -36.31 2.93 -37.76
C TYR A 360 -37.45 3.87 -37.31
N GLY A 361 -37.17 5.15 -37.06
CA GLY A 361 -38.16 6.17 -36.73
C GLY A 361 -37.90 7.48 -37.46
N ARG A 362 -38.98 8.21 -37.81
CA ARG A 362 -38.88 9.43 -38.62
C ARG A 362 -38.47 10.68 -37.84
N ASP A 363 -38.85 10.77 -36.57
CA ASP A 363 -38.54 11.89 -35.68
C ASP A 363 -37.68 11.39 -34.52
N VAL A 364 -36.44 11.88 -34.45
CA VAL A 364 -35.45 11.49 -33.45
C VAL A 364 -35.20 12.64 -32.47
N ARG A 365 -35.38 12.35 -31.19
CA ARG A 365 -35.15 13.28 -30.09
C ARG A 365 -33.94 12.84 -29.28
N VAL A 366 -32.90 13.66 -29.31
CA VAL A 366 -31.69 13.50 -28.49
C VAL A 366 -31.82 14.43 -27.28
N CYS A 367 -31.90 13.84 -26.08
CA CYS A 367 -31.91 14.58 -24.82
C CYS A 367 -30.63 14.28 -24.05
N VAL A 368 -29.97 15.32 -23.53
CA VAL A 368 -28.81 15.16 -22.65
C VAL A 368 -29.03 15.84 -21.31
N ASP A 369 -28.64 15.16 -20.24
CA ASP A 369 -28.63 15.68 -18.88
C ASP A 369 -27.48 15.06 -18.06
N ARG A 370 -27.06 15.77 -17.01
CA ARG A 370 -26.04 15.29 -16.07
C ARG A 370 -26.68 14.64 -14.85
N ILE A 371 -26.26 13.41 -14.54
CA ILE A 371 -26.70 12.65 -13.36
C ILE A 371 -25.49 12.11 -12.60
N ASN A 372 -25.36 12.44 -11.31
CA ASN A 372 -24.36 11.85 -10.40
C ASN A 372 -22.91 11.84 -10.96
N GLY A 373 -22.47 12.90 -11.66
CA GLY A 373 -21.13 12.97 -12.26
C GLY A 373 -20.97 12.17 -13.57
N ALA A 374 -22.07 11.76 -14.20
CA ALA A 374 -22.10 11.15 -15.51
C ALA A 374 -23.04 11.91 -16.45
N ALA A 375 -22.72 11.93 -17.74
CA ALA A 375 -23.65 12.36 -18.78
C ALA A 375 -24.61 11.22 -19.12
N ARG A 376 -25.89 11.53 -19.17
CA ARG A 376 -26.94 10.64 -19.66
C ARG A 376 -27.51 11.21 -20.94
N ILE A 377 -27.34 10.45 -22.02
CA ILE A 377 -27.80 10.80 -23.36
C ILE A 377 -28.91 9.82 -23.70
N ARG A 378 -30.14 10.34 -23.89
CA ARG A 378 -31.30 9.57 -24.33
C ARG A 378 -31.59 9.89 -25.79
N ILE A 379 -31.58 8.88 -26.63
CA ILE A 379 -31.91 8.97 -28.06
C ILE A 379 -33.21 8.21 -28.24
N ARG A 380 -34.30 8.94 -28.49
CA ARG A 380 -35.63 8.40 -28.68
C ARG A 380 -36.05 8.51 -30.14
N ASP A 381 -36.48 7.41 -30.72
CA ASP A 381 -37.14 7.38 -32.02
C ASP A 381 -38.66 7.18 -31.90
N SER A 382 -39.35 7.28 -33.04
CA SER A 382 -40.80 7.05 -33.18
C SER A 382 -41.11 5.78 -33.98
N GLY A 383 -40.21 4.79 -33.95
CA GLY A 383 -40.33 3.53 -34.67
C GLY A 383 -41.21 2.49 -33.98
N PRO A 384 -41.23 1.25 -34.48
CA PRO A 384 -42.04 0.16 -33.91
C PRO A 384 -41.52 -0.39 -32.57
N GLY A 385 -40.31 0.01 -32.14
CA GLY A 385 -39.63 -0.58 -30.98
C GLY A 385 -39.04 -1.96 -31.27
N ILE A 386 -38.61 -2.66 -30.21
CA ILE A 386 -37.99 -3.99 -30.30
C ILE A 386 -38.75 -4.98 -29.40
N PRO A 387 -39.08 -6.20 -29.87
CA PRO A 387 -39.69 -7.22 -29.02
C PRO A 387 -38.86 -7.49 -27.75
N ALA A 388 -39.52 -7.65 -26.59
CA ALA A 388 -38.83 -7.73 -25.30
C ALA A 388 -37.77 -8.86 -25.22
N GLY A 389 -37.99 -9.99 -25.90
CA GLY A 389 -37.03 -11.10 -25.98
C GLY A 389 -35.79 -10.84 -26.85
N GLU A 390 -35.78 -9.75 -27.63
CA GLU A 390 -34.71 -9.41 -28.56
C GLU A 390 -33.87 -8.21 -28.13
N LEU A 391 -34.30 -7.44 -27.13
CA LEU A 391 -33.59 -6.25 -26.63
C LEU A 391 -32.13 -6.53 -26.22
N GLY A 392 -31.81 -7.74 -25.75
CA GLY A 392 -30.44 -8.14 -25.46
C GLY A 392 -29.65 -8.58 -26.69
N ARG A 393 -30.31 -9.22 -27.66
CA ARG A 393 -29.68 -9.84 -28.85
C ARG A 393 -29.34 -8.82 -29.93
N VAL A 394 -29.99 -7.65 -29.94
CA VAL A 394 -29.66 -6.57 -30.90
C VAL A 394 -28.27 -5.96 -30.71
N PHE A 395 -27.56 -6.30 -29.63
CA PHE A 395 -26.14 -6.01 -29.48
C PHE A 395 -25.22 -7.07 -30.09
N ASP A 396 -25.73 -8.25 -30.46
CA ASP A 396 -24.94 -9.31 -31.05
C ASP A 396 -24.51 -8.92 -32.49
N PRO A 397 -23.24 -9.15 -32.87
CA PRO A 397 -22.76 -8.82 -34.21
C PRO A 397 -23.62 -9.49 -35.31
N PHE A 398 -23.99 -8.72 -36.32
CA PHE A 398 -24.79 -9.17 -37.48
C PHE A 398 -26.24 -9.57 -37.16
N TYR A 399 -26.69 -9.38 -35.92
CA TYR A 399 -28.07 -9.67 -35.54
C TYR A 399 -29.03 -8.57 -35.99
N ARG A 400 -30.23 -8.97 -36.45
CA ARG A 400 -31.31 -8.07 -36.87
C ARG A 400 -32.67 -8.69 -36.50
N VAL A 401 -33.60 -7.85 -36.04
CA VAL A 401 -34.98 -8.25 -35.68
C VAL A 401 -35.82 -8.59 -36.92
N GLU A 402 -35.59 -7.89 -38.04
CA GLU A 402 -36.29 -8.13 -39.29
C GLU A 402 -35.71 -9.33 -40.05
N THR A 403 -36.57 -10.26 -40.47
CA THR A 403 -36.19 -11.46 -41.24
C THR A 403 -36.06 -11.19 -42.74
N SER A 404 -36.61 -10.10 -43.26
CA SER A 404 -36.59 -9.79 -44.69
C SER A 404 -35.32 -9.04 -45.11
N ARG A 405 -34.60 -9.59 -46.09
CA ARG A 405 -33.52 -8.91 -46.83
C ARG A 405 -34.05 -7.82 -47.78
N SER A 406 -35.16 -7.17 -47.44
CA SER A 406 -35.73 -6.09 -48.23
C SER A 406 -34.80 -4.86 -48.15
N ARG A 407 -34.45 -4.34 -49.33
CA ARG A 407 -33.43 -3.29 -49.56
C ARG A 407 -33.71 -1.96 -48.85
N GLU A 408 -34.94 -1.73 -48.36
CA GLU A 408 -35.34 -0.49 -47.68
C GLU A 408 -34.79 -0.37 -46.24
N SER A 409 -34.53 -1.47 -45.52
CA SER A 409 -34.00 -1.43 -44.14
C SER A 409 -32.48 -1.63 -44.08
N GLY A 410 -31.73 -1.11 -45.06
CA GLY A 410 -30.29 -1.32 -45.27
C GLY A 410 -29.40 -1.02 -44.05
N GLY A 411 -28.90 -2.05 -43.37
CA GLY A 411 -27.90 -1.94 -42.31
C GLY A 411 -27.31 -3.29 -41.96
N THR A 412 -26.07 -3.30 -41.49
CA THR A 412 -25.24 -4.50 -41.35
C THR A 412 -25.50 -5.30 -40.06
N GLY A 413 -26.22 -4.69 -39.10
CA GLY A 413 -26.37 -5.23 -37.74
C GLY A 413 -25.12 -5.04 -36.86
N LEU A 414 -24.20 -4.14 -37.23
CA LEU A 414 -22.97 -3.89 -36.47
C LEU A 414 -22.98 -2.59 -35.67
N GLY A 415 -23.84 -1.62 -36.01
CA GLY A 415 -23.84 -0.29 -35.41
C GLY A 415 -24.00 -0.29 -33.88
N LEU A 416 -25.01 -1.01 -33.36
CA LEU A 416 -25.26 -1.13 -31.92
C LEU A 416 -24.13 -1.86 -31.18
N THR A 417 -23.56 -2.91 -31.79
CA THR A 417 -22.39 -3.61 -31.23
C THR A 417 -21.19 -2.67 -31.12
N ILE A 418 -20.91 -1.91 -32.17
CA ILE A 418 -19.80 -0.94 -32.20
C ILE A 418 -20.03 0.14 -31.14
N ALA A 419 -21.24 0.70 -31.04
CA ALA A 419 -21.58 1.70 -30.04
C ALA A 419 -21.39 1.16 -28.61
N ARG A 420 -21.85 -0.07 -28.35
CA ARG A 420 -21.69 -0.72 -27.04
C ARG A 420 -20.22 -0.93 -26.67
N ASN A 421 -19.41 -1.45 -27.59
CA ASN A 421 -17.97 -1.64 -27.35
C ASN A 421 -17.28 -0.32 -27.01
N ILE A 422 -17.62 0.76 -27.73
CA ILE A 422 -17.05 2.08 -27.48
C ILE A 422 -17.49 2.61 -26.12
N ALA A 423 -18.77 2.49 -25.77
CA ALA A 423 -19.26 2.92 -24.46
C ALA A 423 -18.55 2.18 -23.33
N GLU A 424 -18.42 0.85 -23.41
CA GLU A 424 -17.73 0.03 -22.40
C GLU A 424 -16.24 0.43 -22.27
N GLN A 425 -15.57 0.74 -23.39
CA GLN A 425 -14.17 1.22 -23.38
C GLN A 425 -13.97 2.60 -22.73
N HIS A 426 -15.04 3.38 -22.63
CA HIS A 426 -15.11 4.67 -21.93
C HIS A 426 -15.69 4.53 -20.51
N GLY A 427 -15.89 3.30 -20.02
CA GLY A 427 -16.48 3.04 -18.70
C GLY A 427 -17.97 3.35 -18.61
N GLY A 428 -18.62 3.54 -19.76
CA GLY A 428 -20.05 3.80 -19.87
C GLY A 428 -20.86 2.54 -20.13
N SER A 429 -22.17 2.74 -20.28
CA SER A 429 -23.13 1.68 -20.56
C SER A 429 -24.21 2.14 -21.52
N ILE A 430 -24.72 1.21 -22.33
CA ILE A 430 -25.89 1.44 -23.20
C ILE A 430 -27.04 0.54 -22.74
N ALA A 431 -28.22 1.13 -22.58
CA ALA A 431 -29.46 0.43 -22.31
C ALA A 431 -30.51 0.74 -23.38
N LEU A 432 -31.40 -0.21 -23.62
CA LEU A 432 -32.49 -0.11 -24.60
C LEU A 432 -33.82 -0.36 -23.87
N ALA A 433 -34.80 0.50 -24.11
CA ALA A 433 -36.15 0.32 -23.60
C ALA A 433 -37.17 0.78 -24.64
N ASN A 434 -38.29 0.05 -24.79
CA ASN A 434 -39.41 0.55 -25.57
C ASN A 434 -40.10 1.67 -24.79
N HIS A 435 -40.45 2.75 -25.48
CA HIS A 435 -41.13 3.88 -24.86
C HIS A 435 -42.65 3.62 -24.78
N PRO A 436 -43.34 4.01 -23.69
CA PRO A 436 -44.79 3.77 -23.52
C PRO A 436 -45.68 4.32 -24.64
N GLU A 437 -45.27 5.45 -25.23
CA GLU A 437 -45.96 6.10 -26.36
C GLU A 437 -45.54 5.55 -27.74
N GLY A 438 -44.81 4.44 -27.79
CA GLY A 438 -44.19 3.90 -29.00
C GLY A 438 -42.79 4.45 -29.27
N GLY A 439 -42.02 3.70 -30.06
CA GLY A 439 -40.60 3.95 -30.32
C GLY A 439 -39.64 3.21 -29.39
N LEU A 440 -38.36 3.29 -29.71
CA LEU A 440 -37.26 2.82 -28.87
C LEU A 440 -36.53 4.01 -28.25
N GLU A 441 -36.15 3.88 -26.98
CA GLU A 441 -35.25 4.81 -26.31
C GLU A 441 -33.93 4.10 -26.01
N VAL A 442 -32.85 4.65 -26.56
CA VAL A 442 -31.48 4.26 -26.24
C VAL A 442 -30.94 5.21 -25.17
N THR A 443 -30.51 4.66 -24.04
CA THR A 443 -29.86 5.44 -22.98
C THR A 443 -28.37 5.11 -22.93
N LEU A 444 -27.53 6.07 -23.30
CA LEU A 444 -26.07 6.02 -23.16
C LEU A 444 -25.67 6.80 -21.90
N VAL A 445 -24.93 6.15 -21.01
CA VAL A 445 -24.37 6.78 -19.80
C VAL A 445 -22.85 6.79 -19.91
N LEU A 446 -22.24 7.97 -19.78
CA LEU A 446 -20.79 8.17 -19.83
C LEU A 446 -20.31 8.90 -18.56
N PRO A 447 -19.34 8.36 -17.81
CA PRO A 447 -18.80 9.07 -16.64
C PRO A 447 -17.95 10.28 -17.05
N GLU A 448 -17.90 11.31 -16.20
CA GLU A 448 -17.03 12.48 -16.38
C GLU A 448 -15.54 12.09 -16.43
N TYR A 449 -15.17 11.19 -15.53
CA TYR A 449 -13.84 10.61 -15.44
C TYR A 449 -13.95 9.12 -15.21
N TYR A 450 -13.24 8.32 -15.99
CA TYR A 450 -13.12 6.89 -15.78
C TYR A 450 -11.77 6.58 -15.10
N PRO A 451 -11.75 6.27 -13.79
CA PRO A 451 -10.51 6.19 -12.99
C PRO A 451 -9.65 4.94 -13.26
N ASN A 452 -10.02 4.13 -14.25
CA ASN A 452 -9.25 2.95 -14.66
C ASN A 452 -8.29 3.23 -15.84
N LYS A 453 -7.97 4.50 -16.12
CA LYS A 453 -6.91 4.91 -17.05
C LYS A 453 -6.14 6.12 -16.53
#